data_AF-A0A3C1ACY0-F1
#
_entry.id   AF-A0A3C1ACY0-F1
#
_cell.length_a   1.000
_cell.length_b   1.000
_cell.length_c   1.000
_cell.angle_alpha   90.00
_cell.angle_beta   90.00
_cell.angle_gamma   90.00
#
_symmetry.space_group_name_H-M   'P 1'
#
loop_
_entity.id
_entity.type
_entity.pdbx_description
1 polymer ?
#
loop_
_entity_poly.entity_id
_entity_poly.type
_entity_poly.pdbx_seq_one_letter_code
_entity_poly.pdbx_strand_id
1 'polypeptide(L)'
;MVHHFSLKTLSVKFFIFFLFQISSIAIFAQQDSINFIHAVPVDIQSNSIIVEWQTAEEVLSGVYYTMEGKNSSNFMVASAPVRNHTYHIPASYPSQLIYVLPFQFIGSDTLWGDTLVLMSRSASSGKIRVYFTHPVDPNVATGPQAIYLPGTAADTVIKLIHQAKKSIDLAIYNMNIDGIAYALNQAKERGVRVRVIYDGSTTNSSIYVLQGVPVLASPTSSSYGIMHNKFMVIDCDTDNPNDAILFTGSMNFTSTQVTKDANNILIIQDKSLALAYRIEFEEMWGGSGSQPNSSASRFGPYKKNNTPHYFNVGGMPIESWFSPSDGVNSKILAAINSSNTSLFIPTNLITRDDLANAIGNRRQNEVLCRVVVDNDASCSDQVVAILTEALGTNFRETTESGILHHKVLIADALQTDSNPVVLTGSHNWSNNAETRNDENTLILYDADIANLYYQEFSQRFKL
;
A
#
# COMPACT_ATOMS: atom_id res chain seq x y z
N MET A 1 11.77 -3.32 -69.66
CA MET A 1 12.04 -2.28 -68.63
C MET A 1 10.69 -2.00 -67.98
N VAL A 2 10.37 -2.41 -66.77
CA VAL A 2 11.14 -2.44 -65.51
C VAL A 2 10.58 -3.59 -64.64
N HIS A 3 11.48 -4.36 -64.02
CA HIS A 3 11.19 -5.30 -62.93
C HIS A 3 10.63 -4.56 -61.70
N HIS A 4 9.76 -5.18 -60.90
CA HIS A 4 9.82 -5.17 -59.41
C HIS A 4 8.75 -6.14 -58.87
N PHE A 5 9.15 -7.35 -58.48
CA PHE A 5 9.52 -7.77 -57.11
C PHE A 5 8.37 -7.73 -56.09
N SER A 6 7.87 -8.94 -55.79
CA SER A 6 7.19 -9.31 -54.57
C SER A 6 8.15 -9.22 -53.39
N LEU A 7 7.73 -8.60 -52.29
CA LEU A 7 8.34 -8.76 -50.97
C LEU A 7 7.26 -8.76 -49.89
N LYS A 8 7.01 -9.96 -49.36
CA LYS A 8 6.68 -10.16 -47.96
C LYS A 8 7.81 -9.59 -47.13
N THR A 9 7.51 -8.66 -46.23
CA THR A 9 8.32 -8.42 -45.04
C THR A 9 7.42 -7.92 -43.94
N LEU A 10 7.31 -8.73 -42.88
CA LEU A 10 6.93 -8.32 -41.53
C LEU A 10 7.59 -6.98 -41.21
N SER A 11 6.82 -5.90 -41.09
CA SER A 11 7.28 -4.71 -40.39
C SER A 11 6.82 -4.84 -38.94
N VAL A 12 7.77 -5.23 -38.08
CA VAL A 12 7.77 -4.95 -36.65
C VAL A 12 7.56 -3.44 -36.49
N LYS A 13 6.31 -3.02 -36.27
CA LYS A 13 5.99 -1.62 -35.97
C LYS A 13 6.31 -1.39 -34.49
N PHE A 14 7.46 -0.75 -34.28
CA PHE A 14 7.71 0.29 -33.29
C PHE A 14 6.80 0.24 -32.05
N PHE A 15 7.32 -0.39 -31.00
CA PHE A 15 6.98 -0.05 -29.62
C PHE A 15 7.44 1.40 -29.39
N ILE A 16 6.56 2.35 -29.67
CA ILE A 16 6.67 3.69 -29.12
C ILE A 16 6.43 3.52 -27.63
N PHE A 17 7.50 3.73 -26.86
CA PHE A 17 7.41 4.04 -25.43
C PHE A 17 6.34 5.10 -25.26
N PHE A 18 5.16 4.68 -24.81
CA PHE A 18 4.28 5.58 -24.08
C PHE A 18 5.11 6.00 -22.87
N LEU A 19 5.63 7.23 -22.94
CA LEU A 19 5.88 8.00 -21.75
C LEU A 19 4.67 7.79 -20.86
N PHE A 20 4.85 7.06 -19.76
CA PHE A 20 4.06 7.26 -18.57
C PHE A 20 4.32 8.71 -18.16
N GLN A 21 3.64 9.66 -18.82
CA GLN A 21 3.17 10.81 -18.09
C GLN A 21 2.25 10.21 -17.04
N ILE A 22 2.79 10.07 -15.83
CA ILE A 22 2.02 10.01 -14.61
C ILE A 22 1.34 11.39 -14.53
N SER A 23 0.30 11.59 -15.34
CA SER A 23 -0.56 12.77 -15.35
C SER A 23 -1.49 12.81 -14.14
N SER A 24 -1.25 11.94 -13.15
CA SER A 24 -1.99 11.83 -11.91
C SER A 24 -1.17 12.22 -10.67
N ILE A 25 -0.01 12.86 -10.83
CA ILE A 25 0.48 13.85 -9.83
C ILE A 25 -0.13 15.20 -10.20
N ALA A 26 -1.46 15.26 -10.21
CA ALA A 26 -2.18 16.52 -10.11
C ALA A 26 -2.22 16.96 -8.63
N ILE A 27 -1.05 17.11 -8.03
CA ILE A 27 -0.82 17.95 -6.84
C ILE A 27 0.31 18.93 -7.20
N PHE A 28 0.16 19.60 -8.32
CA PHE A 28 0.83 20.89 -8.54
C PHE A 28 -0.24 21.97 -8.46
N ALA A 29 -0.94 21.99 -7.32
CA ALA A 29 -1.60 23.20 -6.87
C ALA A 29 -0.48 24.18 -6.48
N GLN A 30 -0.16 25.03 -7.45
CA GLN A 30 0.45 26.34 -7.32
C GLN A 30 0.39 26.88 -5.87
N GLN A 31 1.44 26.63 -5.09
CA GLN A 31 1.72 27.37 -3.88
C GLN A 31 2.91 28.27 -4.17
N ASP A 32 2.59 29.45 -4.71
CA ASP A 32 3.49 30.59 -4.66
C ASP A 32 3.91 30.78 -3.19
N SER A 33 5.22 30.77 -2.95
CA SER A 33 5.92 30.84 -1.65
C SER A 33 6.05 29.54 -0.83
N ILE A 34 7.09 28.75 -1.13
CA ILE A 34 8.31 28.53 -0.31
C ILE A 34 9.21 27.51 -1.05
N ASN A 35 10.52 27.73 -1.03
CA ASN A 35 11.50 26.78 -1.58
C ASN A 35 11.50 25.49 -0.76
N PHE A 36 10.74 24.47 -1.15
CA PHE A 36 10.82 23.12 -0.62
C PHE A 36 11.17 22.14 -1.74
N ILE A 37 11.97 21.12 -1.42
CA ILE A 37 12.28 20.04 -2.36
C ILE A 37 11.30 18.90 -2.10
N HIS A 38 10.35 18.72 -3.01
CA HIS A 38 9.44 17.57 -3.01
C HIS A 38 9.85 16.60 -4.12
N ALA A 39 10.92 15.85 -3.87
CA ALA A 39 11.43 14.86 -4.80
C ALA A 39 10.62 13.57 -4.76
N VAL A 40 10.36 13.00 -5.94
CA VAL A 40 9.58 11.77 -6.11
C VAL A 40 10.27 10.84 -7.11
N PRO A 41 10.22 9.52 -6.92
CA PRO A 41 10.67 8.58 -7.93
C PRO A 41 9.61 8.47 -9.04
N VAL A 42 10.03 8.64 -10.30
CA VAL A 42 9.12 8.61 -11.47
C VAL A 42 9.33 7.37 -12.35
N ASP A 43 10.49 6.73 -12.26
CA ASP A 43 10.78 5.48 -12.96
C ASP A 43 11.64 4.57 -12.08
N ILE A 44 11.07 3.43 -11.67
CA ILE A 44 11.72 2.46 -10.79
C ILE A 44 12.01 1.21 -11.61
N GLN A 45 13.29 1.02 -11.93
CA GLN A 45 13.82 -0.14 -12.64
C GLN A 45 14.71 -0.99 -11.71
N SER A 46 15.09 -2.18 -12.17
CA SER A 46 15.90 -3.10 -11.35
C SER A 46 17.35 -2.66 -11.20
N ASN A 47 17.84 -1.80 -12.11
CA ASN A 47 19.20 -1.30 -12.16
C ASN A 47 19.31 0.24 -12.05
N SER A 48 18.19 0.94 -11.92
CA SER A 48 18.18 2.39 -11.74
C SER A 48 16.84 2.91 -11.21
N ILE A 49 16.86 4.07 -10.57
CA ILE A 49 15.66 4.83 -10.20
C ILE A 49 15.84 6.26 -10.70
N ILE A 50 14.85 6.82 -11.38
CA ILE A 50 14.81 8.24 -11.74
C ILE A 50 14.07 8.99 -10.64
N VAL A 51 14.71 10.01 -10.09
CA VAL A 51 14.14 10.92 -9.09
C VAL A 51 13.98 12.30 -9.70
N GLU A 52 12.81 12.89 -9.51
CA GLU A 52 12.46 14.21 -10.06
C GLU A 52 11.86 15.17 -9.03
N TRP A 53 12.10 16.46 -9.22
CA TRP A 53 11.35 17.54 -8.57
C TRP A 53 11.35 18.80 -9.43
N GLN A 54 10.47 19.73 -9.08
CA GLN A 54 10.36 21.02 -9.75
C GLN A 54 10.60 22.17 -8.79
N THR A 55 11.14 23.27 -9.32
CA THR A 55 11.36 24.52 -8.59
C THR A 55 10.68 25.69 -9.30
N ALA A 56 10.27 26.68 -8.51
CA ALA A 56 9.64 27.90 -9.03
C ALA A 56 10.59 28.73 -9.91
N GLU A 57 11.90 28.61 -9.70
CA GLU A 57 12.94 29.29 -10.45
C GLU A 57 14.03 28.33 -10.92
N GLU A 58 14.85 28.76 -11.88
CA GLU A 58 16.02 28.01 -12.31
C GLU A 58 17.07 28.01 -11.19
N VAL A 59 17.37 26.83 -10.64
CA VAL A 59 18.37 26.67 -9.58
C VAL A 59 19.32 25.54 -9.91
N LEU A 60 20.55 25.64 -9.42
CA LEU A 60 21.46 24.51 -9.45
C LEU A 60 21.07 23.53 -8.33
N SER A 61 21.15 22.24 -8.60
CA SER A 61 20.73 21.22 -7.64
C SER A 61 21.64 20.00 -7.67
N GLY A 62 21.39 19.06 -6.77
CA GLY A 62 22.05 17.77 -6.76
C GLY A 62 21.39 16.76 -5.84
N VAL A 63 21.98 15.57 -5.78
CA VAL A 63 21.59 14.50 -4.87
C VAL A 63 22.83 13.87 -4.25
N TYR A 64 22.76 13.56 -2.96
CA TYR A 64 23.58 12.53 -2.35
C TYR A 64 22.83 11.22 -2.38
N TYR A 65 23.52 10.11 -2.60
CA TYR A 65 22.90 8.80 -2.46
C TYR A 65 23.84 7.74 -1.89
N THR A 66 23.26 6.85 -1.08
CA THR A 66 23.94 5.72 -0.46
C THR A 66 23.14 4.45 -0.67
N MET A 67 23.83 3.31 -0.62
CA MET A 67 23.20 1.99 -0.63
C MET A 67 23.33 1.39 0.76
N GLU A 68 22.35 0.59 1.16
CA GLU A 68 22.44 -0.17 2.42
C GLU A 68 23.78 -0.93 2.52
N GLY A 69 24.43 -0.84 3.68
CA GLY A 69 25.71 -1.49 3.94
C GLY A 69 26.94 -0.83 3.31
N LYS A 70 26.81 0.33 2.66
CA LYS A 70 27.96 1.08 2.11
C LYS A 70 28.22 2.39 2.86
N ASN A 71 29.48 2.61 3.24
CA ASN A 71 29.95 3.84 3.89
C ASN A 71 30.31 4.97 2.90
N SER A 72 30.20 4.74 1.59
CA SER A 72 30.52 5.74 0.57
C SER A 72 29.27 6.47 0.10
N SER A 73 29.18 7.76 0.40
CA SER A 73 28.19 8.65 -0.20
C SER A 73 28.61 9.01 -1.62
N ASN A 74 27.78 8.65 -2.59
CA ASN A 74 27.90 9.13 -3.95
C ASN A 74 27.18 10.47 -4.09
N PHE A 75 27.52 11.23 -5.12
CA PHE A 75 27.01 12.57 -5.32
C PHE A 75 26.87 12.91 -6.79
N MET A 76 25.80 13.62 -7.14
CA MET A 76 25.51 14.11 -8.49
C MET A 76 25.05 15.56 -8.40
N VAL A 77 25.46 16.42 -9.34
CA VAL A 77 25.03 17.82 -9.45
C VAL A 77 24.60 18.09 -10.87
N ALA A 78 23.55 18.89 -11.03
CA ALA A 78 23.17 19.43 -12.33
C ALA A 78 24.34 20.20 -12.97
N SER A 79 24.41 20.19 -14.31
CA SER A 79 25.43 20.94 -15.05
C SER A 79 25.09 22.42 -15.22
N ALA A 80 23.84 22.79 -15.02
CA ALA A 80 23.33 24.15 -15.14
C ALA A 80 22.08 24.32 -14.25
N PRO A 81 21.71 25.56 -13.88
CA PRO A 81 20.44 25.84 -13.24
C PRO A 81 19.26 25.46 -14.13
N VAL A 82 18.26 24.78 -13.56
CA VAL A 82 17.04 24.34 -14.27
C VAL A 82 15.83 24.41 -13.34
N ARG A 83 14.62 24.41 -13.91
CA ARG A 83 13.36 24.30 -13.15
C ARG A 83 12.94 22.85 -12.89
N ASN A 84 13.26 21.95 -13.83
CA ASN A 84 12.95 20.52 -13.74
C ASN A 84 14.24 19.76 -13.45
N HIS A 85 14.29 19.14 -12.29
CA HIS A 85 15.46 18.44 -11.79
C HIS A 85 15.25 16.94 -11.97
N THR A 86 16.18 16.26 -12.64
CA THR A 86 16.09 14.81 -12.91
C THR A 86 17.43 14.16 -12.60
N TYR A 87 17.43 13.12 -11.77
CA TYR A 87 18.62 12.36 -11.38
C TYR A 87 18.41 10.87 -11.57
N HIS A 88 19.34 10.23 -12.29
CA HIS A 88 19.35 8.78 -12.51
C HIS A 88 20.22 8.11 -11.45
N ILE A 89 19.58 7.55 -10.43
CA ILE A 89 20.24 6.86 -9.32
C ILE A 89 20.52 5.42 -9.73
N PRO A 90 21.78 4.97 -9.85
CA PRO A 90 22.08 3.61 -10.27
C PRO A 90 21.77 2.61 -9.15
N ALA A 91 21.29 1.42 -9.49
CA ALA A 91 21.16 0.27 -8.59
C ALA A 91 22.04 -0.88 -9.10
N SER A 92 22.74 -1.54 -8.19
CA SER A 92 23.64 -2.65 -8.49
C SER A 92 22.90 -3.97 -8.73
N TYR A 93 21.70 -4.12 -8.15
CA TYR A 93 20.88 -5.33 -8.26
C TYR A 93 19.39 -5.01 -7.96
N PRO A 94 18.45 -5.90 -8.37
CA PRO A 94 17.03 -5.80 -8.02
C PRO A 94 16.77 -5.81 -6.51
N SER A 95 15.73 -5.13 -6.04
CA SER A 95 15.38 -5.04 -4.61
C SER A 95 16.50 -4.49 -3.71
N GLN A 96 17.29 -3.55 -4.22
CA GLN A 96 18.32 -2.84 -3.46
C GLN A 96 17.71 -1.63 -2.77
N LEU A 97 17.91 -1.51 -1.46
CA LEU A 97 17.55 -0.33 -0.68
C LEU A 97 18.54 0.82 -0.93
N ILE A 98 18.01 2.00 -1.24
CA ILE A 98 18.75 3.19 -1.65
C ILE A 98 18.24 4.38 -0.86
N TYR A 99 19.14 5.18 -0.30
CA TYR A 99 18.81 6.44 0.35
C TYR A 99 19.24 7.59 -0.55
N VAL A 100 18.35 8.55 -0.81
CA VAL A 100 18.63 9.72 -1.65
C VAL A 100 18.32 10.98 -0.87
N LEU A 101 19.28 11.89 -0.77
CA LEU A 101 19.13 13.20 -0.13
C LEU A 101 19.29 14.30 -1.19
N PRO A 102 18.19 14.88 -1.68
CA PRO A 102 18.24 15.95 -2.66
C PRO A 102 18.56 17.29 -1.99
N PHE A 103 19.20 18.18 -2.74
CA PHE A 103 19.50 19.54 -2.31
C PHE A 103 19.49 20.50 -3.50
N GLN A 104 19.34 21.79 -3.21
CA GLN A 104 19.43 22.85 -4.21
C GLN A 104 20.11 24.10 -3.65
N PHE A 105 20.75 24.86 -4.53
CA PHE A 105 21.42 26.11 -4.17
C PHE A 105 20.46 27.30 -4.30
N ILE A 106 20.40 28.13 -3.25
CA ILE A 106 19.60 29.36 -3.22
C ILE A 106 20.53 30.51 -2.86
N GLY A 107 20.99 31.24 -3.87
CA GLY A 107 22.04 32.25 -3.69
C GLY A 107 23.33 31.60 -3.20
N SER A 108 23.76 31.96 -1.99
CA SER A 108 24.93 31.37 -1.32
C SER A 108 24.59 30.24 -0.34
N ASP A 109 23.31 29.90 -0.18
CA ASP A 109 22.83 28.90 0.77
C ASP A 109 22.45 27.58 0.07
N THR A 110 22.34 26.49 0.84
CA THR A 110 21.88 25.19 0.37
C THR A 110 20.60 24.81 1.10
N LEU A 111 19.51 24.66 0.33
CA LEU A 111 18.29 24.05 0.82
C LEU A 111 18.39 22.53 0.66
N TRP A 112 18.08 21.82 1.73
CA TRP A 112 18.04 20.35 1.77
C TRP A 112 16.60 19.87 1.75
N GLY A 113 16.34 18.79 1.01
CA GLY A 113 15.08 18.06 1.07
C GLY A 113 15.11 16.95 2.11
N ASP A 114 14.01 16.22 2.21
CA ASP A 114 13.93 15.01 3.02
C ASP A 114 14.71 13.85 2.38
N THR A 115 15.20 12.94 3.21
CA THR A 115 15.83 11.71 2.69
C THR A 115 14.74 10.79 2.15
N LEU A 116 14.80 10.50 0.86
CA LEU A 116 13.97 9.46 0.25
C LEU A 116 14.57 8.09 0.57
N VAL A 117 13.73 7.20 1.09
CA VAL A 117 14.03 5.77 1.12
C VAL A 117 13.41 5.14 -0.11
N LEU A 118 14.24 4.54 -0.96
CA LEU A 118 13.83 3.98 -2.24
C LEU A 118 14.27 2.53 -2.34
N MET A 119 13.60 1.76 -3.20
CA MET A 119 14.02 0.40 -3.50
C MET A 119 13.94 0.12 -4.98
N SER A 120 15.01 -0.45 -5.55
CA SER A 120 15.01 -0.84 -6.96
C SER A 120 13.98 -1.94 -7.23
N ARG A 121 13.47 -1.99 -8.46
CA ARG A 121 12.41 -2.93 -8.85
C ARG A 121 12.84 -4.39 -8.64
N SER A 122 11.95 -5.18 -8.06
CA SER A 122 12.11 -6.64 -7.89
C SER A 122 12.26 -7.37 -9.23
N ALA A 123 13.01 -8.47 -9.23
CA ALA A 123 13.08 -9.40 -10.36
C ALA A 123 11.97 -10.48 -10.33
N SER A 124 11.02 -10.39 -9.40
CA SER A 124 9.85 -11.26 -9.35
C SER A 124 8.88 -10.98 -10.49
N SER A 125 7.94 -11.90 -10.73
CA SER A 125 6.93 -11.71 -11.77
C SER A 125 5.86 -10.66 -11.45
N GLY A 126 5.76 -10.21 -10.18
CA GLY A 126 4.83 -9.17 -9.76
C GLY A 126 3.36 -9.62 -9.75
N LYS A 127 3.09 -10.92 -9.61
CA LYS A 127 1.71 -11.43 -9.59
C LYS A 127 0.96 -10.94 -8.37
N ILE A 128 -0.23 -10.39 -8.59
CA ILE A 128 -1.14 -9.92 -7.55
C ILE A 128 -2.43 -10.73 -7.64
N ARG A 129 -2.93 -11.18 -6.49
CA ARG A 129 -4.22 -11.85 -6.37
C ARG A 129 -5.06 -11.12 -5.33
N VAL A 130 -6.29 -10.80 -5.71
CA VAL A 130 -7.28 -10.16 -4.83
C VAL A 130 -8.38 -11.17 -4.56
N TYR A 131 -8.75 -11.29 -3.28
CA TYR A 131 -9.87 -12.12 -2.85
C TYR A 131 -10.78 -11.35 -1.91
N PHE A 132 -12.05 -11.75 -1.90
CA PHE A 132 -13.07 -11.26 -0.99
C PHE A 132 -13.61 -12.40 -0.13
N THR A 133 -14.02 -12.09 1.10
CA THR A 133 -14.63 -13.08 2.02
C THR A 133 -16.15 -13.15 1.90
N HIS A 134 -16.74 -12.37 0.98
CA HIS A 134 -18.17 -12.32 0.72
C HIS A 134 -18.45 -12.40 -0.79
N PRO A 135 -19.68 -12.79 -1.18
CA PRO A 135 -20.09 -12.73 -2.57
C PRO A 135 -19.89 -11.32 -3.13
N VAL A 136 -19.46 -11.27 -4.39
CA VAL A 136 -19.28 -10.06 -5.23
C VAL A 136 -20.38 -10.03 -6.30
N ASP A 137 -20.54 -8.90 -6.99
CA ASP A 137 -21.44 -8.81 -8.14
C ASP A 137 -20.64 -8.98 -9.45
N PRO A 138 -20.65 -10.16 -10.10
CA PRO A 138 -19.92 -10.38 -11.33
C PRO A 138 -20.56 -9.71 -12.55
N ASN A 139 -21.80 -9.21 -12.46
CA ASN A 139 -22.51 -8.67 -13.63
C ASN A 139 -22.01 -7.28 -14.04
N VAL A 140 -21.36 -6.57 -13.11
CA VAL A 140 -20.74 -5.26 -13.36
C VAL A 140 -19.28 -5.37 -13.84
N ALA A 141 -18.75 -6.59 -13.98
CA ALA A 141 -17.37 -6.80 -14.39
C ALA A 141 -17.12 -6.30 -15.82
N THR A 142 -16.07 -5.49 -15.98
CA THR A 142 -15.57 -5.00 -17.28
C THR A 142 -14.24 -5.65 -17.67
N GLY A 143 -13.62 -6.39 -16.74
CA GLY A 143 -12.36 -7.11 -16.93
C GLY A 143 -12.37 -8.47 -16.22
N PRO A 144 -11.28 -8.86 -15.52
CA PRO A 144 -11.24 -10.09 -14.73
C PRO A 144 -12.39 -10.18 -13.71
N GLN A 145 -12.82 -11.41 -13.39
CA GLN A 145 -13.84 -11.63 -12.38
C GLN A 145 -13.22 -11.69 -10.98
N ALA A 146 -13.88 -11.03 -10.02
CA ALA A 146 -13.50 -11.05 -8.63
C ALA A 146 -13.73 -12.43 -7.99
N ILE A 147 -12.82 -12.81 -7.10
CA ILE A 147 -12.84 -14.14 -6.47
C ILE A 147 -13.31 -14.01 -5.03
N TYR A 148 -14.47 -14.61 -4.76
CA TYR A 148 -14.99 -14.83 -3.42
C TYR A 148 -14.50 -16.18 -2.85
N LEU A 149 -14.06 -16.19 -1.59
CA LEU A 149 -13.67 -17.38 -0.83
C LEU A 149 -14.77 -17.78 0.17
N PRO A 150 -15.67 -18.73 -0.17
CA PRO A 150 -16.81 -19.10 0.68
C PRO A 150 -16.38 -19.87 1.93
N GLY A 151 -16.01 -19.15 2.99
CA GLY A 151 -15.55 -19.71 4.27
C GLY A 151 -14.15 -20.33 4.22
N THR A 152 -13.40 -20.16 3.13
CA THR A 152 -12.09 -20.80 2.88
C THR A 152 -10.91 -19.82 2.91
N ALA A 153 -11.12 -18.60 3.38
CA ALA A 153 -10.05 -17.61 3.49
C ALA A 153 -8.92 -18.06 4.44
N ALA A 154 -9.25 -18.79 5.52
CA ALA A 154 -8.25 -19.40 6.41
C ALA A 154 -7.38 -20.45 5.67
N ASP A 155 -7.98 -21.27 4.81
CA ASP A 155 -7.26 -22.29 4.02
C ASP A 155 -6.24 -21.63 3.08
N THR A 156 -6.58 -20.46 2.54
CA THR A 156 -5.67 -19.67 1.71
C THR A 156 -4.44 -19.22 2.50
N VAL A 157 -4.62 -18.73 3.74
CA VAL A 157 -3.52 -18.36 4.64
C VAL A 157 -2.67 -19.58 5.00
N ILE A 158 -3.30 -20.69 5.38
CA ILE A 158 -2.61 -21.95 5.73
C ILE A 158 -1.77 -22.46 4.55
N LYS A 159 -2.31 -22.39 3.33
CA LYS A 159 -1.58 -22.78 2.11
C LYS A 159 -0.32 -21.95 1.88
N LEU A 160 -0.37 -20.63 2.10
CA LEU A 160 0.82 -19.78 2.00
C LEU A 160 1.88 -20.18 3.05
N ILE A 161 1.46 -20.41 4.30
CA ILE A 161 2.35 -20.83 5.39
C ILE A 161 3.00 -22.19 5.09
N HIS A 162 2.26 -23.13 4.49
CA HIS A 162 2.82 -24.42 4.06
C HIS A 162 3.84 -24.30 2.92
N GLN A 163 3.70 -23.28 2.06
CA GLN A 163 4.60 -23.04 0.94
C GLN A 163 5.90 -22.30 1.34
N ALA A 164 5.92 -21.68 2.52
CA ALA A 164 7.09 -20.96 3.02
C ALA A 164 8.32 -21.88 3.16
N LYS A 165 9.47 -21.35 2.75
CA LYS A 165 10.75 -22.08 2.61
C LYS A 165 11.81 -21.63 3.61
N LYS A 166 11.89 -20.34 3.93
CA LYS A 166 12.94 -19.74 4.77
C LYS A 166 12.41 -18.86 5.88
N SER A 167 11.43 -17.99 5.62
CA SER A 167 10.93 -17.09 6.66
C SER A 167 9.46 -16.71 6.53
N ILE A 168 8.84 -16.46 7.68
CA ILE A 168 7.50 -15.90 7.84
C ILE A 168 7.59 -14.86 8.95
N ASP A 169 7.18 -13.63 8.63
CA ASP A 169 6.89 -12.61 9.64
C ASP A 169 5.43 -12.23 9.56
N LEU A 170 4.73 -12.41 10.67
CA LEU A 170 3.29 -12.17 10.77
C LEU A 170 3.04 -11.02 11.74
N ALA A 171 2.46 -9.92 11.26
CA ALA A 171 1.88 -8.88 12.10
C ALA A 171 0.35 -8.95 11.95
N ILE A 172 -0.34 -9.38 13.00
CA ILE A 172 -1.79 -9.60 12.99
C ILE A 172 -2.46 -9.04 14.24
N TYR A 173 -3.39 -8.10 14.06
CA TYR A 173 -4.14 -7.51 15.18
C TYR A 173 -4.87 -8.57 16.00
N ASN A 174 -5.63 -9.45 15.34
CA ASN A 174 -6.35 -10.50 16.02
C ASN A 174 -6.30 -11.88 15.35
N MET A 175 -6.13 -12.93 16.17
CA MET A 175 -6.04 -14.31 15.72
C MET A 175 -6.70 -15.30 16.70
N ASN A 176 -7.69 -16.07 16.22
CA ASN A 176 -8.37 -17.13 16.98
C ASN A 176 -8.67 -18.41 16.17
N ILE A 177 -8.01 -18.59 15.03
CA ILE A 177 -8.09 -19.80 14.20
C ILE A 177 -6.86 -20.69 14.47
N ASP A 178 -7.04 -21.75 15.24
CA ASP A 178 -5.95 -22.66 15.63
C ASP A 178 -5.28 -23.36 14.44
N GLY A 179 -6.01 -23.60 13.36
CA GLY A 179 -5.46 -24.15 12.11
C GLY A 179 -4.30 -23.33 11.55
N ILE A 180 -4.35 -22.00 11.66
CA ILE A 180 -3.26 -21.12 11.25
C ILE A 180 -2.07 -21.24 12.23
N ALA A 181 -2.32 -21.34 13.54
CA ALA A 181 -1.25 -21.55 14.53
C ALA A 181 -0.54 -22.90 14.32
N TYR A 182 -1.29 -23.97 14.04
CA TYR A 182 -0.72 -25.27 13.70
C TYR A 182 0.13 -25.21 12.43
N ALA A 183 -0.31 -24.48 11.40
CA ALA A 183 0.49 -24.30 10.19
C ALA A 183 1.81 -23.56 10.47
N LEU A 184 1.80 -22.55 11.35
CA LEU A 184 3.00 -21.82 11.78
C LEU A 184 3.96 -22.73 12.57
N ASN A 185 3.44 -23.56 13.49
CA ASN A 185 4.24 -24.56 14.20
C ASN A 185 4.90 -25.52 13.22
N GLN A 186 4.14 -26.04 12.25
CA GLN A 186 4.69 -26.92 11.21
C GLN A 186 5.72 -26.21 10.33
N ALA A 187 5.56 -24.92 10.03
CA ALA A 187 6.58 -24.15 9.31
C ALA A 187 7.88 -24.09 10.12
N LYS A 188 7.79 -23.80 11.42
CA LYS A 188 8.94 -23.81 12.32
C LYS A 188 9.61 -25.19 12.40
N GLU A 189 8.83 -26.27 12.48
CA GLU A 189 9.35 -27.65 12.48
C GLU A 189 10.10 -27.98 11.19
N ARG A 190 9.67 -27.44 10.04
CA ARG A 190 10.40 -27.53 8.77
C ARG A 190 11.69 -26.69 8.72
N GLY A 191 11.99 -25.92 9.77
CA GLY A 191 13.16 -25.03 9.84
C GLY A 191 12.92 -23.62 9.29
N VAL A 192 11.68 -23.26 8.96
CA VAL A 192 11.33 -21.89 8.56
C VAL A 192 11.44 -20.97 9.79
N ARG A 193 12.10 -19.81 9.65
CA ARG A 193 12.10 -18.79 10.70
C ARG A 193 10.73 -18.14 10.76
N VAL A 194 10.02 -18.30 11.87
CA VAL A 194 8.70 -17.69 12.09
C VAL A 194 8.78 -16.64 13.19
N ARG A 195 8.32 -15.42 12.95
CA ARG A 195 8.17 -14.34 13.94
C ARG A 195 6.74 -13.82 13.93
N VAL A 196 6.16 -13.58 15.11
CA VAL A 196 4.76 -13.14 15.22
C VAL A 196 4.64 -11.90 16.11
N ILE A 197 4.05 -10.84 15.59
CA ILE A 197 3.63 -9.66 16.35
C ILE A 197 2.11 -9.66 16.40
N TYR A 198 1.56 -9.44 17.60
CA TYR A 198 0.12 -9.36 17.81
C TYR A 198 -0.25 -8.18 18.71
N ASP A 199 -1.52 -7.75 18.65
CA ASP A 199 -1.99 -6.67 19.50
C ASP A 199 -2.15 -7.13 20.96
N GLY A 200 -1.44 -6.47 21.87
CA GLY A 200 -1.43 -6.81 23.29
C GLY A 200 -2.71 -6.45 24.04
N SER A 201 -3.61 -5.66 23.43
CA SER A 201 -4.83 -5.16 24.07
C SER A 201 -6.07 -6.03 23.81
N THR A 202 -5.98 -7.01 22.90
CA THR A 202 -7.09 -7.88 22.52
C THR A 202 -6.77 -9.37 22.69
N THR A 203 -7.80 -10.18 22.89
CA THR A 203 -7.66 -11.63 23.12
C THR A 203 -7.24 -12.34 21.84
N ASN A 204 -6.06 -12.95 21.86
CA ASN A 204 -5.47 -13.67 20.74
C ASN A 204 -5.30 -15.16 21.08
N SER A 205 -6.40 -15.92 21.18
CA SER A 205 -6.40 -17.27 21.76
C SER A 205 -5.44 -18.24 21.06
N SER A 206 -5.28 -18.13 19.74
CA SER A 206 -4.41 -19.03 18.98
C SER A 206 -2.93 -18.71 19.12
N ILE A 207 -2.55 -17.57 19.71
CA ILE A 207 -1.14 -17.31 20.07
C ILE A 207 -0.67 -18.30 21.14
N TYR A 208 -1.55 -18.72 22.06
CA TYR A 208 -1.23 -19.72 23.09
C TYR A 208 -1.11 -21.15 22.54
N VAL A 209 -1.47 -21.37 21.27
CA VAL A 209 -1.30 -22.65 20.56
C VAL A 209 0.09 -22.77 19.92
N LEU A 210 0.80 -21.65 19.76
CA LEU A 210 2.14 -21.63 19.18
C LEU A 210 3.16 -22.33 20.08
N GLN A 211 4.02 -23.15 19.47
CA GLN A 211 5.01 -23.96 20.16
C GLN A 211 6.42 -23.52 19.78
N GLY A 212 7.04 -22.72 20.65
CA GLY A 212 8.39 -22.20 20.47
C GLY A 212 8.54 -21.16 19.36
N VAL A 213 7.47 -20.75 18.68
CA VAL A 213 7.47 -19.59 17.76
C VAL A 213 7.66 -18.31 18.59
N PRO A 214 8.72 -17.51 18.34
CA PRO A 214 8.89 -16.22 18.98
C PRO A 214 7.71 -15.30 18.70
N VAL A 215 7.16 -14.72 19.76
CA VAL A 215 6.05 -13.77 19.69
C VAL A 215 6.38 -12.48 20.41
N LEU A 216 5.80 -11.37 19.95
CA LEU A 216 5.86 -10.07 20.61
C LEU A 216 4.46 -9.46 20.66
N ALA A 217 3.97 -9.19 21.86
CA ALA A 217 2.78 -8.39 22.07
C ALA A 217 3.12 -6.91 21.89
N SER A 218 2.23 -6.14 21.26
CA SER A 218 2.34 -4.69 21.28
C SER A 218 2.18 -4.14 22.71
N PRO A 219 2.64 -2.90 22.97
CA PRO A 219 2.35 -2.21 24.22
C PRO A 219 0.84 -2.00 24.44
N THR A 220 0.46 -1.68 25.68
CA THR A 220 -0.92 -1.30 26.06
C THR A 220 -0.95 -0.01 26.88
N SER A 221 0.03 0.88 26.67
CA SER A 221 0.14 2.16 27.37
C SER A 221 -0.82 3.21 26.82
N SER A 222 -1.13 4.24 27.62
CA SER A 222 -1.96 5.37 27.18
C SER A 222 -1.35 6.18 26.02
N SER A 223 -0.02 6.15 25.86
CA SER A 223 0.69 6.81 24.76
C SER A 223 0.61 6.05 23.43
N TYR A 224 0.07 4.84 23.42
CA TYR A 224 -0.03 3.97 22.26
C TYR A 224 -1.49 3.65 21.92
N GLY A 225 -1.79 3.43 20.64
CA GLY A 225 -3.10 3.00 20.17
C GLY A 225 -3.22 1.47 20.24
N ILE A 226 -3.25 0.84 19.06
CA ILE A 226 -3.31 -0.62 18.86
C ILE A 226 -2.42 -1.05 17.69
N MET A 227 -2.02 -2.34 17.67
CA MET A 227 -1.25 -2.92 16.57
C MET A 227 -2.24 -3.44 15.54
N HIS A 228 -2.74 -2.54 14.71
CA HIS A 228 -3.86 -2.83 13.83
C HIS A 228 -3.40 -3.34 12.45
N ASN A 229 -2.17 -3.82 12.31
CA ASN A 229 -1.69 -4.43 11.09
C ASN A 229 -2.31 -5.81 10.83
N LYS A 230 -2.46 -6.14 9.54
CA LYS A 230 -2.84 -7.48 9.04
C LYS A 230 -1.96 -7.75 7.83
N PHE A 231 -0.74 -8.17 8.08
CA PHE A 231 0.15 -8.57 7.00
C PHE A 231 1.02 -9.76 7.38
N MET A 232 1.43 -10.50 6.37
CA MET A 232 2.40 -11.58 6.50
C MET A 232 3.41 -11.48 5.36
N VAL A 233 4.69 -11.44 5.71
CA VAL A 233 5.82 -11.42 4.78
C VAL A 233 6.46 -12.81 4.76
N ILE A 234 6.53 -13.42 3.58
CA ILE A 234 7.08 -14.76 3.39
C ILE A 234 8.31 -14.68 2.49
N ASP A 235 9.38 -15.37 2.88
CA ASP A 235 10.53 -15.73 2.04
C ASP A 235 11.30 -14.58 1.36
N CYS A 236 11.30 -13.36 1.92
CA CYS A 236 12.16 -12.26 1.45
C CYS A 236 13.67 -12.58 1.51
N ASP A 237 14.06 -13.55 2.34
CA ASP A 237 15.46 -13.97 2.55
C ASP A 237 15.92 -15.06 1.56
N THR A 238 15.08 -15.40 0.58
CA THR A 238 15.41 -16.37 -0.48
C THR A 238 16.09 -15.70 -1.67
N ASP A 239 16.91 -16.47 -2.39
CA ASP A 239 17.60 -16.00 -3.60
C ASP A 239 16.63 -15.90 -4.80
N ASN A 240 15.57 -16.70 -4.81
CA ASN A 240 14.54 -16.66 -5.84
C ASN A 240 13.53 -15.54 -5.52
N PRO A 241 13.48 -14.45 -6.30
CA PRO A 241 12.58 -13.33 -6.01
C PRO A 241 11.10 -13.70 -6.11
N ASN A 242 10.75 -14.79 -6.82
CA ASN A 242 9.37 -15.26 -6.92
C ASN A 242 8.87 -15.99 -5.66
N ASP A 243 9.74 -16.29 -4.70
CA ASP A 243 9.32 -16.88 -3.42
C ASP A 243 8.82 -15.80 -2.45
N ALA A 244 9.25 -14.54 -2.62
CA ALA A 244 8.82 -13.44 -1.76
C ALA A 244 7.34 -13.12 -1.97
N ILE A 245 6.55 -13.22 -0.89
CA ILE A 245 5.11 -12.95 -0.89
C ILE A 245 4.78 -11.97 0.24
N LEU A 246 3.97 -10.96 -0.09
CA LEU A 246 3.23 -10.16 0.87
C LEU A 246 1.77 -10.60 0.86
N PHE A 247 1.24 -10.99 2.02
CA PHE A 247 -0.19 -11.08 2.28
C PHE A 247 -0.61 -9.84 3.06
N THR A 248 -1.68 -9.16 2.65
CA THR A 248 -2.29 -8.07 3.44
C THR A 248 -3.77 -7.86 3.08
N GLY A 249 -4.40 -6.82 3.61
CA GLY A 249 -5.80 -6.47 3.40
C GLY A 249 -6.46 -6.05 4.72
N SER A 250 -7.77 -6.24 4.80
CA SER A 250 -8.54 -5.88 6.01
C SER A 250 -8.69 -7.03 7.01
N MET A 251 -8.43 -8.28 6.59
CA MET A 251 -8.85 -9.48 7.32
C MET A 251 -7.91 -9.87 8.48
N ASN A 252 -8.45 -9.90 9.69
CA ASN A 252 -7.90 -10.59 10.85
C ASN A 252 -8.02 -12.11 10.71
N PHE A 253 -7.22 -12.86 11.47
CA PHE A 253 -7.24 -14.31 11.45
C PHE A 253 -8.24 -14.88 12.46
N THR A 254 -9.50 -14.42 12.35
CA THR A 254 -10.59 -14.82 13.24
C THR A 254 -11.71 -15.52 12.50
N SER A 255 -12.39 -16.45 13.19
CA SER A 255 -13.54 -17.17 12.62
C SER A 255 -14.62 -16.22 12.11
N THR A 256 -14.90 -15.12 12.82
CA THR A 256 -15.87 -14.10 12.39
C THR A 256 -15.41 -13.40 11.11
N GLN A 257 -14.15 -12.97 11.00
CA GLN A 257 -13.69 -12.23 9.82
C GLN A 257 -13.53 -13.08 8.57
N VAL A 258 -13.26 -14.38 8.74
CA VAL A 258 -13.21 -15.34 7.63
C VAL A 258 -14.61 -15.74 7.13
N THR A 259 -15.66 -15.63 7.95
CA THR A 259 -16.99 -16.21 7.62
C THR A 259 -18.16 -15.24 7.59
N LYS A 260 -18.11 -14.13 8.35
CA LYS A 260 -19.24 -13.21 8.55
C LYS A 260 -18.96 -11.77 8.12
N ASP A 261 -17.73 -11.30 8.26
CA ASP A 261 -17.41 -9.90 7.95
C ASP A 261 -16.91 -9.76 6.51
N ALA A 262 -17.35 -8.71 5.82
CA ALA A 262 -16.89 -8.37 4.48
C ALA A 262 -15.45 -7.86 4.53
N ASN A 263 -14.54 -8.63 3.95
CA ASN A 263 -13.11 -8.35 3.95
C ASN A 263 -12.51 -8.53 2.56
N ASN A 264 -11.36 -7.88 2.37
CA ASN A 264 -10.50 -8.09 1.21
C ASN A 264 -9.13 -8.63 1.63
N ILE A 265 -8.52 -9.37 0.72
CA ILE A 265 -7.20 -9.99 0.88
C ILE A 265 -6.40 -9.73 -0.40
N LEU A 266 -5.17 -9.27 -0.25
CA LEU A 266 -4.18 -9.17 -1.30
C LEU A 266 -3.04 -10.16 -1.04
N ILE A 267 -2.66 -10.89 -2.08
CA ILE A 267 -1.44 -11.71 -2.11
C ILE A 267 -0.58 -11.22 -3.26
N ILE A 268 0.55 -10.60 -2.93
CA ILE A 268 1.44 -9.89 -3.85
C ILE A 268 2.79 -10.59 -3.88
N GLN A 269 3.21 -11.04 -5.07
CA GLN A 269 4.53 -11.61 -5.29
C GLN A 269 5.54 -10.54 -5.71
N ASP A 270 6.11 -9.86 -4.72
CA ASP A 270 7.13 -8.84 -4.96
C ASP A 270 8.15 -8.76 -3.83
N LYS A 271 9.43 -8.97 -4.15
CA LYS A 271 10.50 -8.95 -3.15
C LYS A 271 10.76 -7.54 -2.63
N SER A 272 10.62 -6.50 -3.46
CA SER A 272 10.87 -5.14 -3.03
C SER A 272 9.80 -4.65 -2.06
N LEU A 273 8.53 -4.85 -2.40
CA LEU A 273 7.41 -4.50 -1.51
C LEU A 273 7.42 -5.34 -0.23
N ALA A 274 7.69 -6.64 -0.33
CA ALA A 274 7.75 -7.51 0.85
C ALA A 274 8.93 -7.15 1.78
N LEU A 275 10.06 -6.65 1.25
CA LEU A 275 11.15 -6.09 2.05
C LEU A 275 10.78 -4.77 2.75
N ALA A 276 9.96 -3.93 2.14
CA ALA A 276 9.47 -2.72 2.81
C ALA A 276 8.59 -3.05 4.04
N TYR A 277 7.67 -4.01 3.90
CA TYR A 277 6.90 -4.54 5.03
C TYR A 277 7.76 -5.26 6.06
N ARG A 278 8.88 -5.86 5.65
CA ARG A 278 9.89 -6.41 6.57
C ARG A 278 10.55 -5.32 7.40
N ILE A 279 10.92 -4.18 6.80
CA ILE A 279 11.50 -3.04 7.52
C ILE A 279 10.52 -2.52 8.58
N GLU A 280 9.25 -2.34 8.20
CA GLU A 280 8.17 -1.99 9.13
C GLU A 280 8.01 -3.01 10.26
N PHE A 281 7.98 -4.30 9.93
CA PHE A 281 7.91 -5.37 10.94
C PHE A 281 9.09 -5.30 11.91
N GLU A 282 10.29 -5.05 11.41
CA GLU A 282 11.52 -5.03 12.20
C GLU A 282 11.64 -3.81 13.12
N GLU A 283 10.97 -2.69 12.81
CA GLU A 283 10.79 -1.59 13.75
C GLU A 283 10.03 -2.05 15.00
N MET A 284 8.89 -2.71 14.82
CA MET A 284 8.10 -3.25 15.92
C MET A 284 8.84 -4.40 16.63
N TRP A 285 9.52 -5.27 15.88
CA TRP A 285 10.28 -6.39 16.42
C TRP A 285 11.55 -5.98 17.18
N GLY A 286 12.10 -4.81 16.88
CA GLY A 286 13.36 -4.31 17.44
C GLY A 286 14.62 -4.87 16.77
N GLY A 287 14.52 -5.32 15.51
CA GLY A 287 15.65 -5.75 14.68
C GLY A 287 15.39 -6.96 13.78
N SER A 288 16.44 -7.45 13.11
CA SER A 288 16.34 -8.53 12.12
C SER A 288 16.50 -9.95 12.68
N GLY A 289 16.86 -10.07 13.97
CA GLY A 289 17.06 -11.35 14.64
C GLY A 289 15.79 -12.18 14.80
N SER A 290 15.96 -13.47 15.12
CA SER A 290 14.85 -14.40 15.35
C SER A 290 14.06 -14.13 16.63
N GLN A 291 14.62 -13.41 17.60
CA GLN A 291 13.97 -13.04 18.86
C GLN A 291 13.68 -11.55 18.87
N PRO A 292 12.58 -11.10 19.50
CA PRO A 292 12.26 -9.68 19.59
C PRO A 292 13.23 -8.99 20.56
N ASN A 293 13.50 -7.71 20.30
CA ASN A 293 14.24 -6.85 21.21
C ASN A 293 13.35 -5.69 21.65
N SER A 294 12.64 -5.89 22.77
CA SER A 294 11.72 -4.91 23.33
C SER A 294 12.35 -3.55 23.65
N SER A 295 13.67 -3.49 23.89
CA SER A 295 14.38 -2.22 24.14
C SER A 295 14.62 -1.39 22.87
N ALA A 296 14.58 -2.03 21.70
CA ALA A 296 14.74 -1.39 20.39
C ALA A 296 13.43 -1.28 19.61
N SER A 297 12.40 -2.03 20.03
CA SER A 297 11.06 -2.01 19.45
C SER A 297 10.43 -0.62 19.44
N ARG A 298 9.78 -0.27 18.33
CA ARG A 298 9.02 0.96 18.15
C ARG A 298 7.63 0.64 17.63
N PHE A 299 6.62 1.20 18.27
CA PHE A 299 5.21 1.04 17.95
C PHE A 299 4.54 2.42 17.93
N GLY A 300 3.47 2.56 17.16
CA GLY A 300 2.67 3.77 17.05
C GLY A 300 3.54 5.02 16.85
N PRO A 301 3.39 6.08 17.67
CA PRO A 301 4.02 7.38 17.45
C PRO A 301 5.55 7.38 17.56
N TYR A 302 6.16 6.26 17.99
CA TYR A 302 7.61 6.14 18.09
C TYR A 302 8.27 5.60 16.82
N LYS A 303 7.50 5.08 15.86
CA LYS A 303 8.04 4.60 14.59
C LYS A 303 8.61 5.73 13.75
N LYS A 304 9.53 5.39 12.86
CA LYS A 304 10.12 6.33 11.92
C LYS A 304 9.50 6.14 10.55
N ASN A 305 9.44 7.21 9.78
CA ASN A 305 9.26 7.05 8.34
C ASN A 305 10.61 6.65 7.73
N ASN A 306 10.85 5.35 7.57
CA ASN A 306 12.09 4.80 7.02
C ASN A 306 11.88 3.69 5.99
N THR A 307 10.65 3.49 5.53
CA THR A 307 10.31 2.47 4.55
C THR A 307 10.26 3.10 3.16
N PRO A 308 10.59 2.36 2.08
CA PRO A 308 10.28 2.83 0.75
C PRO A 308 8.77 2.93 0.55
N HIS A 309 8.32 4.01 -0.11
CA HIS A 309 6.89 4.23 -0.36
C HIS A 309 6.45 3.91 -1.78
N TYR A 310 7.34 3.99 -2.76
CA TYR A 310 7.00 3.86 -4.18
C TYR A 310 7.61 2.60 -4.77
N PHE A 311 6.80 1.84 -5.52
CA PHE A 311 7.18 0.55 -6.07
C PHE A 311 6.69 0.39 -7.51
N ASN A 312 7.41 -0.45 -8.26
CA ASN A 312 6.97 -0.99 -9.53
C ASN A 312 6.86 -2.51 -9.39
N VAL A 313 5.65 -3.03 -9.26
CA VAL A 313 5.37 -4.46 -9.08
C VAL A 313 4.88 -5.05 -10.40
N GLY A 314 5.73 -5.82 -11.07
CA GLY A 314 5.34 -6.45 -12.35
C GLY A 314 5.03 -5.47 -13.49
N GLY A 315 5.42 -4.19 -13.38
CA GLY A 315 5.04 -3.13 -14.31
C GLY A 315 3.97 -2.17 -13.75
N MET A 316 3.35 -2.53 -12.63
CA MET A 316 2.27 -1.78 -12.00
C MET A 316 2.81 -0.86 -10.89
N PRO A 317 2.53 0.46 -10.95
CA PRO A 317 2.85 1.36 -9.85
C PRO A 317 2.05 1.01 -8.59
N ILE A 318 2.72 0.95 -7.45
CA ILE A 318 2.11 0.79 -6.12
C ILE A 318 2.76 1.77 -5.15
N GLU A 319 1.95 2.38 -4.29
CA GLU A 319 2.43 3.05 -3.09
C GLU A 319 2.13 2.24 -1.82
N SER A 320 3.01 2.33 -0.83
CA SER A 320 2.86 1.72 0.50
C SER A 320 3.15 2.73 1.60
N TRP A 321 2.24 2.83 2.56
CA TRP A 321 2.30 3.79 3.65
C TRP A 321 1.93 3.15 4.99
N PHE A 322 2.62 3.56 6.06
CA PHE A 322 2.43 3.06 7.41
C PHE A 322 2.06 4.19 8.37
N SER A 323 1.01 3.98 9.15
CA SER A 323 0.65 4.90 10.23
C SER A 323 1.35 4.54 11.52
N PRO A 324 1.66 5.53 12.39
CA PRO A 324 1.35 6.95 12.24
C PRO A 324 2.47 7.80 11.62
N SER A 325 3.59 7.19 11.23
CA SER A 325 4.80 7.91 10.80
C SER A 325 4.70 8.59 9.44
N ASP A 326 3.80 8.13 8.57
CA ASP A 326 3.85 8.49 7.15
C ASP A 326 2.77 9.48 6.69
N GLY A 327 1.95 9.99 7.62
CA GLY A 327 0.92 10.99 7.30
C GLY A 327 -0.19 10.46 6.38
N VAL A 328 -0.67 9.23 6.62
CA VAL A 328 -1.54 8.45 5.71
C VAL A 328 -2.83 9.19 5.35
N ASN A 329 -3.40 9.98 6.25
CA ASN A 329 -4.60 10.79 5.95
C ASN A 329 -4.40 11.71 4.74
N SER A 330 -3.21 12.28 4.56
CA SER A 330 -2.88 13.11 3.38
C SER A 330 -2.90 12.30 2.07
N LYS A 331 -2.54 11.01 2.14
CA LYS A 331 -2.53 10.08 1.01
C LYS A 331 -3.95 9.64 0.64
N ILE A 332 -4.81 9.43 1.64
CA ILE A 332 -6.24 9.18 1.43
C ILE A 332 -6.89 10.41 0.76
N LEU A 333 -6.61 11.62 1.24
CA LEU A 333 -7.09 12.85 0.61
C LEU A 333 -6.62 12.98 -0.84
N ALA A 334 -5.35 12.67 -1.12
CA ALA A 334 -4.82 12.65 -2.49
C ALA A 334 -5.56 11.65 -3.39
N ALA A 335 -5.81 10.43 -2.91
CA ALA A 335 -6.55 9.41 -3.66
C ALA A 335 -8.04 9.77 -3.89
N ILE A 336 -8.68 10.45 -2.94
CA ILE A 336 -10.03 11.04 -3.15
C ILE A 336 -9.97 12.09 -4.26
N ASN A 337 -8.98 12.99 -4.19
CA ASN A 337 -8.83 14.10 -5.12
C ASN A 337 -8.40 13.70 -6.53
N SER A 338 -7.80 12.52 -6.70
CA SER A 338 -7.42 12.00 -8.02
C SER A 338 -8.58 11.43 -8.83
N SER A 339 -9.78 11.29 -8.24
CA SER A 339 -10.95 10.75 -8.95
C SER A 339 -11.49 11.74 -9.97
N ASN A 340 -11.51 11.41 -11.27
CA ASN A 340 -12.02 12.32 -12.30
C ASN A 340 -13.48 12.07 -12.68
N THR A 341 -13.93 10.83 -12.59
CA THR A 341 -15.20 10.35 -13.17
C THR A 341 -16.06 9.59 -12.17
N SER A 342 -15.44 8.77 -11.32
CA SER A 342 -16.16 8.03 -10.27
C SER A 342 -15.33 7.87 -9.01
N LEU A 343 -15.99 7.83 -7.87
CA LEU A 343 -15.40 7.58 -6.56
C LEU A 343 -16.30 6.63 -5.77
N PHE A 344 -15.83 5.42 -5.49
CA PHE A 344 -16.57 4.41 -4.73
C PHE A 344 -15.82 4.05 -3.45
N ILE A 345 -16.49 4.14 -2.31
CA ILE A 345 -15.87 3.94 -1.00
C ILE A 345 -16.70 2.96 -0.18
N PRO A 346 -16.31 1.68 -0.11
CA PRO A 346 -16.73 0.76 0.95
C PRO A 346 -15.69 0.80 2.08
N THR A 347 -16.07 1.35 3.24
CA THR A 347 -15.19 1.41 4.41
C THR A 347 -15.97 1.18 5.69
N ASN A 348 -15.35 0.63 6.73
CA ASN A 348 -16.03 0.40 8.00
C ASN A 348 -16.59 1.70 8.58
N LEU A 349 -15.75 2.73 8.64
CA LEU A 349 -16.06 4.00 9.27
C LEU A 349 -15.29 5.15 8.63
N ILE A 350 -15.86 6.34 8.77
CA ILE A 350 -15.18 7.62 8.54
C ILE A 350 -15.49 8.49 9.76
N THR A 351 -14.47 8.96 10.46
CA THR A 351 -14.65 9.85 11.65
C THR A 351 -14.04 11.22 11.46
N ARG A 352 -13.50 11.51 10.28
CA ARG A 352 -12.82 12.77 9.99
C ARG A 352 -13.61 13.59 8.98
N ASP A 353 -13.89 14.83 9.35
CA ASP A 353 -14.68 15.75 8.53
C ASP A 353 -13.93 16.18 7.27
N ASP A 354 -12.60 16.25 7.29
CA ASP A 354 -11.79 16.59 6.12
C ASP A 354 -11.97 15.59 4.98
N LEU A 355 -12.02 14.29 5.30
CA LEU A 355 -12.30 13.23 4.33
C LEU A 355 -13.74 13.31 3.80
N ALA A 356 -14.73 13.51 4.68
CA ALA A 356 -16.13 13.65 4.28
C ALA A 356 -16.34 14.86 3.36
N ASN A 357 -15.73 16.00 3.70
CA ASN A 357 -15.76 17.22 2.89
C ASN A 357 -15.06 17.02 1.54
N ALA A 358 -13.91 16.32 1.49
CA ALA A 358 -13.23 16.03 0.23
C ALA A 358 -14.11 15.19 -0.71
N ILE A 359 -14.82 14.19 -0.19
CA ILE A 359 -15.79 13.39 -0.96
C ILE A 359 -16.93 14.27 -1.48
N GLY A 360 -17.48 15.15 -0.62
CA GLY A 360 -18.50 16.11 -1.00
C GLY A 360 -18.04 17.06 -2.10
N ASN A 361 -16.80 17.54 -2.04
CA ASN A 361 -16.19 18.38 -3.07
C ASN A 361 -16.03 17.64 -4.40
N ARG A 362 -15.69 16.34 -4.41
CA ARG A 362 -15.69 15.55 -5.65
C ARG A 362 -17.09 15.49 -6.25
N ARG A 363 -18.12 15.28 -5.43
CA ARG A 363 -19.51 15.25 -5.90
C ARG A 363 -19.96 16.60 -6.48
N GLN A 364 -19.56 17.72 -5.87
CA GLN A 364 -19.81 19.07 -6.40
C GLN A 364 -19.12 19.31 -7.75
N ASN A 365 -17.96 18.68 -7.96
CA ASN A 365 -17.25 18.65 -9.25
C ASN A 365 -17.75 17.55 -10.21
N GLU A 366 -19.02 17.17 -10.08
CA GLU A 366 -19.73 16.24 -10.98
C GLU A 366 -19.18 14.81 -11.04
N VAL A 367 -18.27 14.42 -10.14
CA VAL A 367 -17.83 13.02 -10.00
C VAL A 367 -18.99 12.15 -9.49
N LEU A 368 -19.13 10.94 -10.04
CA LEU A 368 -20.04 9.93 -9.50
C LEU A 368 -19.48 9.37 -8.20
N CYS A 369 -19.83 10.00 -7.08
CA CYS A 369 -19.44 9.53 -5.75
C CYS A 369 -20.51 8.61 -5.15
N ARG A 370 -20.12 7.43 -4.66
CA ARG A 370 -20.97 6.59 -3.81
C ARG A 370 -20.18 6.02 -2.63
N VAL A 371 -20.78 6.07 -1.45
CA VAL A 371 -20.14 5.69 -0.18
C VAL A 371 -21.04 4.75 0.58
N VAL A 372 -20.49 3.63 1.03
CA VAL A 372 -21.13 2.75 1.99
C VAL A 372 -20.24 2.57 3.22
N VAL A 373 -20.83 2.79 4.40
CA VAL A 373 -20.19 2.57 5.70
C VAL A 373 -20.94 1.52 6.52
N ASP A 374 -20.33 1.03 7.59
CA ASP A 374 -21.00 0.17 8.55
C ASP A 374 -22.05 0.96 9.37
N ASN A 375 -23.05 0.27 9.92
CA ASN A 375 -24.13 0.89 10.71
C ASN A 375 -23.94 0.75 12.23
N ASP A 376 -22.76 0.37 12.69
CA ASP A 376 -22.42 0.18 14.11
C ASP A 376 -22.23 1.51 14.90
N ALA A 377 -22.61 2.65 14.31
CA ALA A 377 -22.42 4.00 14.86
C ALA A 377 -20.94 4.37 15.09
N SER A 378 -20.01 3.74 14.38
CA SER A 378 -18.59 4.12 14.39
C SER A 378 -18.31 5.45 13.66
N CYS A 379 -19.17 5.87 12.73
CA CYS A 379 -19.10 7.19 12.10
C CYS A 379 -19.63 8.27 13.06
N SER A 380 -19.04 9.47 13.04
CA SER A 380 -19.58 10.59 13.81
C SER A 380 -20.87 11.12 13.15
N ASP A 381 -21.82 11.60 13.96
CA ASP A 381 -23.06 12.23 13.47
C ASP A 381 -22.77 13.35 12.46
N GLN A 382 -21.68 14.10 12.69
CA GLN A 382 -21.25 15.17 11.80
C GLN A 382 -20.79 14.64 10.43
N VAL A 383 -20.01 13.55 10.39
CA VAL A 383 -19.60 12.93 9.12
C VAL A 383 -20.80 12.37 8.38
N VAL A 384 -21.71 11.69 9.08
CA VAL A 384 -22.96 11.17 8.50
C VAL A 384 -23.80 12.31 7.92
N ALA A 385 -23.92 13.44 8.62
CA ALA A 385 -24.62 14.63 8.11
C ALA A 385 -23.97 15.19 6.84
N ILE A 386 -22.64 15.39 6.83
CA ILE A 386 -21.90 15.89 5.65
C ILE A 386 -22.12 14.99 4.44
N LEU A 387 -21.97 13.67 4.61
CA LEU A 387 -22.11 12.71 3.52
C LEU A 387 -23.56 12.61 3.04
N THR A 388 -24.53 12.63 3.95
CA THR A 388 -25.96 12.60 3.60
C THR A 388 -26.35 13.83 2.80
N GLU A 389 -25.91 15.03 3.23
CA GLU A 389 -26.16 16.27 2.53
C GLU A 389 -25.51 16.28 1.14
N ALA A 390 -24.25 15.86 1.04
CA ALA A 390 -23.51 15.91 -0.22
C ALA A 390 -23.94 14.85 -1.23
N LEU A 391 -24.27 13.63 -0.78
CA LEU A 391 -24.44 12.46 -1.65
C LEU A 391 -25.90 12.01 -1.80
N GLY A 392 -26.79 12.37 -0.88
CA GLY A 392 -28.18 11.91 -0.86
C GLY A 392 -28.26 10.39 -0.90
N THR A 393 -28.97 9.83 -1.89
CA THR A 393 -29.12 8.37 -2.07
C THR A 393 -27.83 7.65 -2.48
N ASN A 394 -26.74 8.37 -2.75
CA ASN A 394 -25.43 7.79 -2.99
C ASN A 394 -24.60 7.57 -1.71
N PHE A 395 -25.14 7.90 -0.54
CA PHE A 395 -24.58 7.50 0.76
C PHE A 395 -25.47 6.44 1.42
N ARG A 396 -24.85 5.45 2.07
CA ARG A 396 -25.56 4.38 2.75
C ARG A 396 -24.79 3.87 3.98
N GLU A 397 -25.52 3.62 5.05
CA GLU A 397 -25.08 2.77 6.16
C GLU A 397 -25.62 1.34 5.91
N THR A 398 -24.73 0.34 5.83
CA THR A 398 -25.14 -1.02 5.51
C THR A 398 -25.75 -1.72 6.71
N THR A 399 -26.84 -2.48 6.50
CA THR A 399 -27.50 -3.30 7.52
C THR A 399 -27.28 -4.79 7.29
N GLU A 400 -26.29 -5.13 6.47
CA GLU A 400 -25.89 -6.51 6.23
C GLU A 400 -25.39 -7.19 7.51
N SER A 401 -25.49 -8.51 7.57
CA SER A 401 -24.98 -9.26 8.73
C SER A 401 -23.45 -9.29 8.72
N GLY A 402 -22.83 -9.19 9.91
CA GLY A 402 -21.40 -8.98 10.04
C GLY A 402 -21.05 -7.49 9.92
N ILE A 403 -19.76 -7.17 9.91
CA ILE A 403 -19.31 -5.79 9.68
C ILE A 403 -18.71 -5.60 8.28
N LEU A 404 -18.89 -4.41 7.72
CA LEU A 404 -18.18 -3.92 6.53
C LEU A 404 -16.74 -3.59 6.91
N HIS A 405 -15.89 -4.61 7.01
CA HIS A 405 -14.55 -4.43 7.57
C HIS A 405 -13.52 -3.83 6.58
N HIS A 406 -13.94 -3.43 5.37
CA HIS A 406 -13.10 -2.75 4.39
C HIS A 406 -12.56 -1.40 4.90
N LYS A 407 -11.51 -0.93 4.23
CA LYS A 407 -10.99 0.44 4.27
C LYS A 407 -10.57 0.81 2.85
N VAL A 408 -11.55 0.78 1.95
CA VAL A 408 -11.32 0.79 0.50
C VAL A 408 -11.78 2.11 -0.10
N LEU A 409 -11.02 2.61 -1.07
CA LEU A 409 -11.44 3.62 -2.02
C LEU A 409 -11.12 3.13 -3.43
N ILE A 410 -12.02 3.40 -4.36
CA ILE A 410 -11.89 3.06 -5.78
C ILE A 410 -12.16 4.32 -6.59
N ALA A 411 -11.13 4.88 -7.22
CA ALA A 411 -11.27 6.01 -8.12
C ALA A 411 -11.31 5.51 -9.56
N ASP A 412 -12.21 6.09 -10.36
CA ASP A 412 -12.28 5.91 -11.82
C ASP A 412 -12.43 4.47 -12.32
N ALA A 413 -13.06 3.60 -11.53
CA ALA A 413 -13.28 2.20 -11.88
C ALA A 413 -14.08 1.99 -13.19
N LEU A 414 -14.87 3.00 -13.59
CA LEU A 414 -15.70 2.94 -14.79
C LEU A 414 -15.02 3.47 -16.05
N GLN A 415 -13.80 4.03 -15.93
CA GLN A 415 -13.07 4.61 -17.06
C GLN A 415 -11.58 4.26 -16.99
N THR A 416 -11.17 3.21 -17.70
CA THR A 416 -9.81 2.67 -17.69
C THR A 416 -8.74 3.67 -18.12
N ASP A 417 -9.09 4.63 -18.97
CA ASP A 417 -8.17 5.66 -19.47
C ASP A 417 -7.97 6.82 -18.49
N SER A 418 -8.65 6.81 -17.34
CA SER A 418 -8.58 7.85 -16.29
C SER A 418 -7.61 7.49 -15.15
N ASN A 419 -6.70 6.54 -15.38
CA ASN A 419 -5.75 6.05 -14.37
C ASN A 419 -6.44 5.56 -13.07
N PRO A 420 -7.24 4.46 -13.12
CA PRO A 420 -7.97 3.94 -11.97
C PRO A 420 -7.08 3.64 -10.78
N VAL A 421 -7.60 3.93 -9.58
CA VAL A 421 -6.87 3.78 -8.31
C VAL A 421 -7.68 2.93 -7.34
N VAL A 422 -7.01 2.01 -6.65
CA VAL A 422 -7.53 1.35 -5.44
C VAL A 422 -6.67 1.68 -4.25
N LEU A 423 -7.27 2.21 -3.19
CA LEU A 423 -6.64 2.29 -1.87
C LEU A 423 -7.24 1.20 -0.99
N THR A 424 -6.40 0.48 -0.25
CA THR A 424 -6.85 -0.53 0.72
C THR A 424 -5.79 -0.81 1.78
N GLY A 425 -6.15 -1.57 2.81
CA GLY A 425 -5.24 -1.97 3.89
C GLY A 425 -5.97 -2.14 5.21
N SER A 426 -5.28 -1.84 6.30
CA SER A 426 -5.84 -1.89 7.65
C SER A 426 -6.26 -0.54 8.20
N HIS A 427 -5.95 0.56 7.48
CA HIS A 427 -6.06 1.91 8.01
C HIS A 427 -7.50 2.42 8.14
N ASN A 428 -8.02 2.50 9.36
CA ASN A 428 -9.36 3.07 9.60
C ASN A 428 -9.34 4.59 9.34
N TRP A 429 -10.38 5.17 8.75
CA TRP A 429 -10.38 6.61 8.40
C TRP A 429 -10.70 7.48 9.63
N SER A 430 -9.76 7.49 10.58
CA SER A 430 -9.94 8.02 11.94
C SER A 430 -8.68 8.69 12.50
N ASN A 431 -8.82 9.45 13.59
CA ASN A 431 -7.68 10.11 14.24
C ASN A 431 -6.73 9.14 14.92
N ASN A 432 -7.23 8.04 15.51
CA ASN A 432 -6.38 7.05 16.15
C ASN A 432 -5.51 6.31 15.14
N ALA A 433 -6.09 5.96 13.99
CA ALA A 433 -5.38 5.42 12.85
C ALA A 433 -4.21 6.32 12.41
N GLU A 434 -4.49 7.61 12.22
CA GLU A 434 -3.48 8.57 11.77
C GLU A 434 -2.35 8.83 12.78
N THR A 435 -2.65 8.83 14.09
CA THR A 435 -1.72 9.39 15.10
C THR A 435 -1.19 8.39 16.11
N ARG A 436 -1.80 7.20 16.26
CA ARG A 436 -1.52 6.30 17.38
C ARG A 436 -1.40 4.83 17.03
N ASN A 437 -2.15 4.34 16.04
CA ASN A 437 -2.20 2.93 15.69
C ASN A 437 -1.11 2.56 14.69
N ASP A 438 -0.63 1.33 14.78
CA ASP A 438 0.18 0.73 13.71
C ASP A 438 -0.74 0.17 12.63
N GLU A 439 -0.75 0.80 11.46
CA GLU A 439 -1.58 0.40 10.32
C GLU A 439 -0.79 0.47 9.01
N ASN A 440 -1.28 -0.20 7.98
CA ASN A 440 -0.69 -0.14 6.63
C ASN A 440 -1.76 0.18 5.59
N THR A 441 -1.34 0.86 4.53
CA THR A 441 -2.15 1.26 3.38
C THR A 441 -1.37 1.03 2.10
N LEU A 442 -2.02 0.41 1.12
CA LEU A 442 -1.55 0.30 -0.26
C LEU A 442 -2.42 1.16 -1.17
N ILE A 443 -1.79 1.81 -2.15
CA ILE A 443 -2.45 2.49 -3.26
C ILE A 443 -1.97 1.83 -4.55
N LEU A 444 -2.90 1.23 -5.30
CA LEU A 444 -2.62 0.46 -6.51
C LEU A 444 -3.20 1.17 -7.72
N TYR A 445 -2.39 1.36 -8.76
CA TYR A 445 -2.76 2.06 -9.99
C TYR A 445 -2.99 1.05 -11.11
N ASP A 446 -4.19 0.47 -11.15
CA ASP A 446 -4.52 -0.58 -12.11
C ASP A 446 -6.03 -0.73 -12.33
N ALA A 447 -6.41 -0.76 -13.62
CA ALA A 447 -7.79 -0.85 -14.05
C ALA A 447 -8.43 -2.22 -13.74
N ASP A 448 -7.67 -3.31 -13.87
CA ASP A 448 -8.19 -4.64 -13.59
C ASP A 448 -8.47 -4.81 -12.10
N ILE A 449 -7.56 -4.36 -11.23
CA ILE A 449 -7.76 -4.33 -9.78
C ILE A 449 -8.94 -3.42 -9.40
N ALA A 450 -9.04 -2.22 -9.97
CA ALA A 450 -10.20 -1.35 -9.75
C ALA A 450 -11.53 -2.03 -10.13
N ASN A 451 -11.55 -2.75 -11.24
CA ASN A 451 -12.69 -3.56 -11.66
C ASN A 451 -13.00 -4.71 -10.67
N LEU A 452 -12.00 -5.37 -10.07
CA LEU A 452 -12.23 -6.40 -9.05
C LEU A 452 -12.92 -5.82 -7.81
N TYR A 453 -12.42 -4.70 -7.31
CA TYR A 453 -13.00 -4.02 -6.15
C TYR A 453 -14.36 -3.40 -6.47
N TYR A 454 -14.61 -2.98 -7.72
CA TYR A 454 -15.91 -2.47 -8.13
C TYR A 454 -17.01 -3.53 -8.08
N GLN A 455 -16.69 -4.79 -8.41
CA GLN A 455 -17.63 -5.92 -8.26
C GLN A 455 -18.02 -6.13 -6.79
N GLU A 456 -17.05 -6.05 -5.85
CA GLU A 456 -17.35 -6.10 -4.41
C GLU A 456 -18.18 -4.90 -3.96
N PHE A 457 -17.75 -3.69 -4.32
CA PHE A 457 -18.46 -2.46 -3.97
C PHE A 457 -19.92 -2.49 -4.45
N SER A 458 -20.16 -2.90 -5.70
CA SER A 458 -21.50 -2.96 -6.29
C SER A 458 -22.42 -3.88 -5.50
N GLN A 459 -21.89 -5.02 -5.04
CA GLN A 459 -22.63 -5.94 -4.19
C GLN A 459 -22.92 -5.36 -2.80
N ARG A 460 -21.96 -4.68 -2.16
CA ARG A 460 -22.19 -4.04 -0.84
C ARG A 460 -23.19 -2.90 -0.94
N PHE A 461 -23.04 -2.06 -1.96
CA PHE A 461 -23.87 -0.87 -2.18
C PHE A 461 -25.29 -1.23 -2.66
N LYS A 462 -25.48 -2.40 -3.29
CA LYS A 462 -26.74 -2.89 -3.91
C LYS A 462 -27.15 -2.04 -5.12
N LEU A 463 -26.25 -1.99 -6.10
CA LEU A 463 -26.47 -1.27 -7.37
C LEU A 463 -27.51 -1.92 -8.28
#